data_AF-A0A9W6F2D9-F1
#
_entry.id   AF-A0A9W6F2D9-F1
#
_cell.length_a   1.000
_cell.length_b   1.000
_cell.length_c   1.000
_cell.angle_alpha   90.00
_cell.angle_beta   90.00
_cell.angle_gamma   90.00
#
_symmetry.space_group_name_H-M   'P 1'
#
loop_
_entity.id
_entity.type
_entity.pdbx_description
1 polymer ?
#
loop_
_entity_poly.entity_id
_entity_poly.type
_entity_poly.pdbx_seq_one_letter_code
_entity_poly.pdbx_strand_id
1 'polypeptide(L)'
;MERSEFQVTVSKLSRTRELTSARLRDLTSEYQGIAEKAELELRRLESELIRMEEARDIAVAESLDKTRELRNFQKRYDTLKTIAESHREAAAAAKKQTDEMAAGHAKAMEMQTRRVAEARAAREAATAELDALRREHASLHDAFLRAGGVEHQLSLVRKASFAARTSALSSGGGSGGRTVTRNLLRVRNGWCVHAKPCGTAADASKLTPVPYEGQAGLEALIRSQGLYLCCTCLANGSFKIL
;
A
#
# COMPACT_ATOMS: atom_id res chain seq x y z
N MET A 1 -101.46 109.40 -34.16
CA MET A 1 -100.23 109.27 -33.33
C MET A 1 -100.00 107.82 -32.92
N GLU A 2 -101.02 107.10 -32.46
CA GLU A 2 -100.89 105.69 -32.01
C GLU A 2 -100.42 104.70 -33.10
N ARG A 3 -100.85 104.86 -34.36
CA ARG A 3 -100.41 103.99 -35.47
C ARG A 3 -98.91 104.08 -35.77
N SER A 4 -98.32 105.27 -35.69
CA SER A 4 -96.88 105.44 -35.95
C SER A 4 -96.03 104.92 -34.80
N GLU A 5 -96.49 105.07 -33.56
CA GLU A 5 -95.81 104.52 -32.38
C GLU A 5 -95.85 102.98 -32.37
N PHE A 6 -96.99 102.39 -32.74
CA PHE A 6 -97.13 100.94 -32.91
C PHE A 6 -96.22 100.40 -34.04
N GLN A 7 -96.10 101.13 -35.14
CA GLN A 7 -95.22 100.74 -36.25
C GLN A 7 -93.73 100.81 -35.86
N VAL A 8 -93.35 101.77 -35.02
CA VAL A 8 -91.99 101.91 -34.47
C VAL A 8 -91.67 100.78 -33.47
N THR A 9 -92.61 100.40 -32.59
CA THR A 9 -92.38 99.30 -31.63
C THR A 9 -92.31 97.94 -32.32
N VAL A 10 -93.16 97.67 -33.31
CA VAL A 10 -93.08 96.46 -34.15
C VAL A 10 -91.76 96.39 -34.90
N SER A 11 -91.28 97.52 -35.46
CA SER A 11 -89.98 97.57 -36.16
C SER A 11 -88.80 97.33 -35.21
N LYS A 12 -88.84 97.88 -33.98
CA LYS A 12 -87.83 97.62 -32.95
C LYS A 12 -87.82 96.15 -32.53
N LEU A 13 -88.99 95.54 -32.34
CA LEU A 13 -89.15 94.12 -32.03
C LEU A 13 -88.65 93.21 -33.16
N SER A 14 -88.89 93.56 -34.42
CA SER A 14 -88.35 92.82 -35.57
C SER A 14 -86.82 92.86 -35.58
N ARG A 15 -86.22 94.05 -35.40
CA ARG A 15 -84.76 94.20 -35.36
C ARG A 15 -84.12 93.47 -34.18
N THR A 16 -84.72 93.52 -32.98
CA THR A 16 -84.20 92.76 -31.84
C THR A 16 -84.33 91.26 -32.05
N ARG A 17 -85.45 90.80 -32.61
CA ARG A 17 -85.65 89.39 -32.99
C ARG A 17 -84.58 88.92 -33.99
N GLU A 18 -84.32 89.70 -35.03
CA GLU A 18 -83.29 89.42 -36.05
C GLU A 18 -81.89 89.36 -35.42
N LEU A 19 -81.54 90.32 -34.57
CA LEU A 19 -80.27 90.33 -33.82
C LEU A 19 -80.12 89.13 -32.88
N THR A 20 -81.17 88.77 -32.13
CA THR A 20 -81.15 87.58 -31.27
C THR A 20 -81.05 86.30 -32.09
N SER A 21 -81.71 86.23 -33.24
CA SER A 21 -81.65 85.08 -34.14
C SER A 21 -80.27 84.94 -34.81
N ALA A 22 -79.61 86.05 -35.16
CA ALA A 22 -78.23 86.04 -35.62
C ALA A 22 -77.28 85.53 -34.53
N ARG A 23 -77.35 86.10 -33.31
CA ARG A 23 -76.52 85.66 -32.17
C ARG A 23 -76.72 84.20 -31.80
N LEU A 24 -77.95 83.70 -31.83
CA LEU A 24 -78.23 82.29 -31.57
C LEU A 24 -77.62 81.37 -32.63
N ARG A 25 -77.63 81.79 -33.91
CA ARG A 25 -76.98 81.03 -34.98
C ARG A 25 -75.46 81.02 -34.82
N ASP A 26 -74.86 82.16 -34.50
CA ASP A 26 -73.43 82.28 -34.26
C ASP A 26 -73.00 81.38 -33.09
N LEU A 27 -73.68 81.48 -31.94
CA LEU A 27 -73.44 80.61 -30.78
C LEU A 27 -73.61 79.12 -31.13
N THR A 28 -74.66 78.77 -31.87
CA THR A 28 -74.89 77.37 -32.28
C THR A 28 -73.73 76.87 -33.14
N SER A 29 -73.22 77.70 -34.06
CA SER A 29 -72.07 77.35 -34.89
C SER A 29 -70.76 77.22 -34.09
N GLU A 30 -70.56 78.09 -33.09
CA GLU A 30 -69.42 77.99 -32.18
C GLU A 30 -69.47 76.72 -31.33
N TYR A 31 -70.64 76.39 -30.76
CA TYR A 31 -70.83 75.14 -30.01
C TYR A 31 -70.62 73.90 -30.87
N GLN A 32 -71.11 73.91 -32.13
CA GLN A 32 -70.87 72.82 -33.08
C GLN A 32 -69.37 72.68 -33.38
N GLY A 33 -68.67 73.78 -33.65
CA GLY A 33 -67.23 73.75 -33.90
C GLY A 33 -66.40 73.29 -32.69
N ILE A 34 -66.82 73.63 -31.47
CA ILE A 34 -66.19 73.13 -30.24
C ILE A 34 -66.46 71.63 -30.06
N ALA A 35 -67.70 71.19 -30.29
CA ALA A 35 -68.07 69.78 -30.18
C ALA A 35 -67.29 68.92 -31.19
N GLU A 36 -67.17 69.35 -32.44
CA GLU A 36 -66.38 68.65 -33.47
C GLU A 36 -64.90 68.55 -33.09
N LYS A 37 -64.30 69.62 -32.56
CA LYS A 37 -62.91 69.60 -32.07
C LYS A 37 -62.74 68.67 -30.88
N ALA A 38 -63.69 68.66 -29.95
CA ALA A 38 -63.66 67.76 -28.80
C ALA A 38 -63.78 66.30 -29.23
N GLU A 39 -64.65 65.98 -30.19
CA GLU A 39 -64.78 64.63 -30.76
C GLU A 39 -63.49 64.17 -31.46
N LEU A 40 -62.84 65.05 -32.22
CA LEU A 40 -61.56 64.75 -32.87
C LEU A 40 -60.46 64.47 -31.84
N GLU A 41 -60.37 65.27 -30.77
CA GLU A 41 -59.37 65.05 -29.73
C GLU A 41 -59.67 63.80 -28.91
N LEU A 42 -60.95 63.49 -28.64
CA LEU A 42 -61.33 62.22 -28.01
C LEU A 42 -60.87 61.01 -28.84
N ARG A 43 -61.11 61.02 -30.15
CA ARG A 43 -60.62 59.95 -31.05
C ARG A 43 -59.09 59.89 -31.09
N ARG A 44 -58.41 61.04 -31.05
CA ARG A 44 -56.94 61.11 -30.98
C ARG A 44 -56.44 60.43 -29.71
N LEU A 45 -56.99 60.79 -28.56
CA LEU A 45 -56.63 60.24 -27.25
C LEU A 45 -56.97 58.75 -27.13
N GLU A 46 -58.11 58.30 -27.67
CA GLU A 46 -58.46 56.87 -27.74
C GLU A 46 -57.41 56.08 -28.55
N SER A 47 -56.99 56.60 -29.72
CA SER A 47 -55.94 55.96 -30.53
C SER A 47 -54.57 55.95 -29.86
N GLU A 48 -54.28 56.96 -29.03
CA GLU A 48 -53.04 57.04 -28.26
C GLU A 48 -53.06 56.08 -27.08
N LEU A 49 -54.21 55.96 -26.39
CA LEU A 49 -54.41 54.99 -25.32
C LEU A 49 -54.22 53.55 -25.84
N ILE A 50 -54.86 53.19 -26.96
CA ILE A 50 -54.71 51.86 -27.57
C ILE A 50 -53.24 51.55 -27.87
N ARG A 51 -52.51 52.49 -28.49
CA ARG A 51 -51.08 52.31 -28.79
C ARG A 51 -50.23 52.15 -27.52
N MET A 52 -50.55 52.88 -26.46
CA MET A 52 -49.82 52.77 -25.19
C MET A 52 -50.14 51.47 -24.46
N GLU A 53 -51.37 50.97 -24.54
CA GLU A 53 -51.77 49.66 -24.01
C GLU A 53 -51.09 48.52 -24.75
N GLU A 54 -51.05 48.57 -26.08
CA GLU A 54 -50.30 47.61 -26.90
C GLU A 54 -48.80 47.61 -26.57
N ALA A 55 -48.19 48.80 -26.44
CA ALA A 55 -46.79 48.93 -26.07
C ALA A 55 -46.51 48.38 -24.66
N ARG A 56 -47.42 48.60 -23.70
CA ARG A 56 -47.34 48.04 -22.35
C ARG A 56 -47.40 46.51 -22.41
N ASP A 57 -48.33 45.94 -23.16
CA ASP A 57 -48.53 44.50 -23.23
C ASP A 57 -47.32 43.79 -23.85
N ILE A 58 -46.70 44.40 -24.88
CA ILE A 58 -45.43 43.94 -25.46
C ILE A 58 -44.31 44.00 -24.41
N ALA A 59 -44.16 45.12 -23.70
CA ALA A 59 -43.12 45.26 -22.68
C ALA A 59 -43.27 44.25 -21.52
N VAL A 60 -44.51 43.96 -21.13
CA VAL A 60 -44.81 42.93 -20.13
C VAL A 60 -44.44 41.54 -20.65
N ALA A 61 -44.79 41.20 -21.89
CA ALA A 61 -44.42 39.93 -22.50
C ALA A 61 -42.89 39.75 -22.54
N GLU A 62 -42.15 40.76 -23.01
CA GLU A 62 -40.67 40.73 -23.01
C GLU A 62 -40.08 40.56 -21.61
N SER A 63 -40.64 41.25 -20.61
CA SER A 63 -40.19 41.14 -19.22
C SER A 63 -40.41 39.72 -18.66
N LEU A 64 -41.53 39.08 -18.99
CA LEU A 64 -41.82 37.71 -18.59
C LEU A 64 -40.86 36.71 -19.25
N ASP A 65 -40.55 36.90 -20.54
CA ASP A 65 -39.58 36.07 -21.24
C ASP A 65 -38.17 36.23 -20.68
N LYS A 66 -37.69 37.46 -20.43
CA LYS A 66 -36.41 37.71 -19.75
C LYS A 66 -36.36 37.08 -18.37
N THR A 67 -37.46 37.14 -17.60
CA THR A 67 -37.57 36.47 -16.30
C THR A 67 -37.49 34.95 -16.42
N ARG A 68 -38.01 34.37 -17.51
CA ARG A 68 -37.89 32.94 -17.80
C ARG A 68 -36.46 32.56 -18.14
N GLU A 69 -35.78 33.36 -18.96
CA GLU A 69 -34.37 33.16 -19.31
C GLU A 69 -33.47 33.22 -18.08
N LEU A 70 -33.63 34.24 -17.22
CA LEU A 70 -32.87 34.36 -15.97
C LEU A 70 -33.04 33.13 -15.07
N ARG A 71 -34.27 32.61 -14.95
CA ARG A 71 -34.50 31.35 -14.20
C ARG A 71 -33.81 30.16 -14.82
N ASN A 72 -33.73 30.08 -16.16
CA ASN A 72 -33.00 29.01 -16.84
C ASN A 72 -31.49 29.13 -16.64
N PHE A 73 -30.94 30.35 -16.71
CA PHE A 73 -29.52 30.60 -16.40
C PHE A 73 -29.20 30.25 -14.96
N GLN A 74 -30.05 30.62 -14.00
CA GLN A 74 -29.87 30.28 -12.60
C GLN A 74 -29.80 28.75 -12.40
N LYS A 75 -30.72 27.99 -13.00
CA LYS A 75 -30.69 26.52 -12.93
C LYS A 75 -29.41 25.92 -13.51
N ARG A 76 -28.92 26.45 -14.63
CA ARG A 76 -27.65 26.02 -15.24
C ARG A 76 -26.47 26.34 -14.34
N TYR A 77 -26.46 27.54 -13.75
CA TYR A 77 -25.44 27.96 -12.80
C TYR A 77 -25.40 27.03 -11.58
N ASP A 78 -26.56 26.74 -10.98
CA ASP A 78 -26.64 25.85 -9.82
C ASP A 78 -26.18 24.43 -10.17
N THR A 79 -26.50 23.93 -11.36
CA THR A 79 -26.03 22.63 -11.86
C THR A 79 -24.52 22.61 -12.06
N LEU A 80 -23.94 23.67 -12.65
CA LEU A 80 -22.49 23.76 -12.81
C LEU A 80 -21.77 23.89 -11.47
N LYS A 81 -22.37 24.58 -10.51
CA LYS A 81 -21.83 24.72 -9.16
C LYS A 81 -21.75 23.37 -8.45
N THR A 82 -22.81 22.55 -8.49
CA THR A 82 -22.79 21.21 -7.88
C THR A 82 -21.79 20.28 -8.55
N ILE A 83 -21.67 20.35 -9.89
CA ILE A 83 -20.64 19.60 -10.64
C ILE A 83 -19.23 20.02 -10.19
N ALA A 84 -18.96 21.33 -10.06
CA ALA A 84 -17.66 21.83 -9.63
C ALA A 84 -17.32 21.42 -8.18
N GLU A 85 -18.29 21.46 -7.27
CA GLU A 85 -18.14 20.98 -5.89
C GLU A 85 -17.82 19.47 -5.87
N SER A 86 -18.56 18.66 -6.63
CA SER A 86 -18.32 17.23 -6.77
C SER A 86 -16.92 16.92 -7.33
N HIS A 87 -16.46 17.65 -8.35
CA HIS A 87 -15.11 17.47 -8.89
C HIS A 87 -14.02 17.85 -7.88
N ARG A 88 -14.24 18.89 -7.07
CA ARG A 88 -13.30 19.27 -6.01
C ARG A 88 -13.19 18.17 -4.96
N GLU A 89 -14.31 17.58 -4.55
CA GLU A 89 -14.33 16.46 -3.60
C GLU A 89 -13.64 15.22 -4.18
N ALA A 90 -13.93 14.88 -5.44
CA ALA A 90 -13.29 13.76 -6.13
C ALA A 90 -11.77 13.96 -6.26
N ALA A 91 -11.31 15.17 -6.58
CA ALA A 91 -9.89 15.50 -6.65
C ALA A 91 -9.20 15.39 -5.28
N ALA A 92 -9.85 15.85 -4.21
CA ALA A 92 -9.34 15.72 -2.84
C ALA A 92 -9.24 14.25 -2.41
N ALA A 93 -10.25 13.43 -2.74
CA ALA A 93 -10.25 12.00 -2.47
C ALA A 93 -9.14 11.27 -3.25
N ALA A 94 -8.99 11.56 -4.55
CA ALA A 94 -7.94 10.98 -5.38
C ALA A 94 -6.54 11.34 -4.85
N LYS A 95 -6.32 12.61 -4.46
CA LYS A 95 -5.06 13.04 -3.86
C LYS A 95 -4.76 12.28 -2.56
N LYS A 96 -5.76 12.14 -1.68
CA LYS A 96 -5.62 11.38 -0.44
C LYS A 96 -5.23 9.92 -0.72
N GLN A 97 -5.88 9.29 -1.70
CA GLN A 97 -5.56 7.92 -2.10
C GLN A 97 -4.14 7.79 -2.64
N THR A 98 -3.67 8.74 -3.46
CA THR A 98 -2.29 8.72 -3.96
C THR A 98 -1.27 8.93 -2.86
N ASP A 99 -1.55 9.81 -1.89
CA ASP A 99 -0.67 10.07 -0.76
C ASP A 99 -0.57 8.84 0.16
N GLU A 100 -1.69 8.17 0.44
CA GLU A 100 -1.73 6.92 1.21
C GLU A 100 -0.99 5.78 0.50
N MET A 101 -1.17 5.64 -0.81
CA MET A 101 -0.46 4.65 -1.62
C MET A 101 1.05 4.91 -1.66
N ALA A 102 1.47 6.18 -1.81
CA ALA A 102 2.87 6.57 -1.78
C ALA A 102 3.50 6.30 -0.40
N ALA A 103 2.80 6.62 0.70
CA ALA A 103 3.23 6.31 2.05
C ALA A 103 3.33 4.80 2.30
N GLY A 104 2.39 4.01 1.79
CA GLY A 104 2.42 2.55 1.83
C GLY A 104 3.63 1.97 1.09
N HIS A 105 3.90 2.46 -0.12
CA HIS A 105 5.04 2.04 -0.93
C HIS A 105 6.38 2.41 -0.26
N ALA A 106 6.50 3.62 0.31
CA ALA A 106 7.69 4.04 1.05
C ALA A 106 7.99 3.10 2.23
N LYS A 107 6.97 2.77 3.04
CA LYS A 107 7.11 1.81 4.15
C LYS A 107 7.50 0.41 3.70
N ALA A 108 6.93 -0.07 2.58
CA ALA A 108 7.27 -1.37 2.02
C ALA A 108 8.74 -1.42 1.55
N MET A 109 9.20 -0.36 0.87
CA MET A 109 10.60 -0.22 0.43
C MET A 109 11.57 -0.12 1.61
N GLU A 110 11.21 0.63 2.67
CA GLU A 110 12.01 0.69 3.90
C GLU A 110 12.13 -0.69 4.56
N MET A 111 11.02 -1.44 4.67
CA MET A 111 11.05 -2.80 5.22
C MET A 111 11.90 -3.75 4.36
N GLN A 112 11.80 -3.65 3.03
CA GLN A 112 12.58 -4.48 2.10
C GLN A 112 14.08 -4.16 2.19
N THR A 113 14.45 -2.89 2.20
CA THR A 113 15.85 -2.46 2.32
C THR A 113 16.45 -2.90 3.66
N ARG A 114 15.70 -2.80 4.76
CA ARG A 114 16.10 -3.33 6.06
C ARG A 114 16.33 -4.84 6.02
N ARG A 115 15.41 -5.63 5.47
CA ARG A 115 15.57 -7.09 5.33
C ARG A 115 16.79 -7.47 4.50
N VAL A 116 17.07 -6.73 3.42
CA VAL A 116 18.26 -6.95 2.59
C VAL A 116 19.54 -6.63 3.37
N ALA A 117 19.55 -5.56 4.17
CA ALA A 117 20.69 -5.21 5.01
C ALA A 117 20.95 -6.29 6.09
N GLU A 118 19.90 -6.74 6.78
CA GLU A 118 19.98 -7.82 7.78
C GLU A 118 20.49 -9.13 7.14
N ALA A 119 20.00 -9.48 5.95
CA ALA A 119 20.45 -10.68 5.23
C ALA A 119 21.92 -10.58 4.78
N ARG A 120 22.40 -9.39 4.38
CA ARG A 120 23.82 -9.16 4.06
C ARG A 120 24.69 -9.32 5.30
N ALA A 121 24.31 -8.71 6.42
CA ALA A 121 25.02 -8.84 7.69
C ALA A 121 25.09 -10.30 8.16
N ALA A 122 23.98 -11.05 8.07
CA ALA A 122 23.95 -12.48 8.41
C ALA A 122 24.87 -13.32 7.49
N ARG A 123 24.90 -13.01 6.19
CA ARG A 123 25.81 -13.67 5.24
C ARG A 123 27.28 -13.40 5.58
N GLU A 124 27.62 -12.16 5.87
CA GLU A 124 28.98 -11.77 6.26
C GLU A 124 29.43 -12.48 7.55
N ALA A 125 28.57 -12.53 8.56
CA ALA A 125 28.81 -13.28 9.78
C ALA A 125 29.05 -14.77 9.52
N ALA A 126 28.17 -15.43 8.74
CA ALA A 126 28.31 -16.83 8.40
C ALA A 126 29.61 -17.12 7.60
N THR A 127 30.01 -16.21 6.71
CA THR A 127 31.29 -16.36 6.00
C THR A 127 32.50 -16.22 6.92
N ALA A 128 32.46 -15.30 7.89
CA ALA A 128 33.52 -15.15 8.88
C ALA A 128 33.65 -16.38 9.79
N GLU A 129 32.53 -16.96 10.21
CA GLU A 129 32.49 -18.21 10.99
C GLU A 129 33.06 -19.39 10.19
N LEU A 130 32.70 -19.54 8.91
CA LEU A 130 33.27 -20.58 8.05
C LEU A 130 34.78 -20.45 7.92
N ASP A 131 35.31 -19.25 7.76
CA ASP A 131 36.75 -19.01 7.66
C ASP A 131 37.48 -19.20 8.99
N ALA A 132 36.81 -18.95 10.13
CA ALA A 132 37.32 -19.32 11.44
C ALA A 132 37.41 -20.85 11.60
N LEU A 133 36.33 -21.57 11.28
CA LEU A 133 36.29 -23.04 11.33
C LEU A 133 37.31 -23.69 10.39
N ARG A 134 37.53 -23.13 9.20
CA ARG A 134 38.58 -23.59 8.28
C ARG A 134 39.98 -23.44 8.87
N ARG A 135 40.26 -22.30 9.53
CA ARG A 135 41.55 -22.06 10.20
C ARG A 135 41.75 -22.99 11.38
N GLU A 136 40.71 -23.20 12.19
CA GLU A 136 40.75 -24.16 13.30
C GLU A 136 40.97 -25.58 12.80
N HIS A 137 40.23 -26.01 11.78
CA HIS A 137 40.42 -27.32 11.15
C HIS A 137 41.84 -27.50 10.63
N ALA A 138 42.38 -26.51 9.90
CA ALA A 138 43.76 -26.56 9.41
C ALA A 138 44.77 -26.68 10.56
N SER A 139 44.60 -25.89 11.63
CA SER A 139 45.44 -25.95 12.82
C SER A 139 45.39 -27.32 13.53
N LEU A 140 44.18 -27.89 13.69
CA LEU A 140 44.00 -29.21 14.29
C LEU A 140 44.59 -30.32 13.41
N HIS A 141 44.41 -30.22 12.10
CA HIS A 141 44.99 -31.16 11.13
C HIS A 141 46.53 -31.11 11.17
N ASP A 142 47.13 -29.92 11.19
CA ASP A 142 48.58 -29.75 11.30
C ASP A 142 49.11 -30.26 12.65
N ALA A 143 48.39 -30.01 13.74
CA ALA A 143 48.72 -30.57 15.05
C ALA A 143 48.67 -32.11 15.05
N PHE A 144 47.67 -32.70 14.39
CA PHE A 144 47.58 -34.15 14.22
C PHE A 144 48.76 -34.71 13.41
N LEU A 145 49.12 -34.08 12.28
CA LEU A 145 50.28 -34.50 11.48
C LEU A 145 51.59 -34.37 12.28
N ARG A 146 51.79 -33.28 13.03
CA ARG A 146 52.98 -33.08 13.89
C ARG A 146 53.06 -34.10 15.02
N ALA A 147 51.93 -34.54 15.56
CA ALA A 147 51.87 -35.64 16.53
C ALA A 147 52.17 -37.03 15.89
N GLY A 148 52.58 -37.06 14.61
CA GLY A 148 52.90 -38.26 13.85
C GLY A 148 51.68 -38.93 13.21
N GLY A 149 50.52 -38.27 13.27
CA GLY A 149 49.30 -38.64 12.57
C GLY A 149 48.85 -40.08 12.80
N VAL A 150 48.33 -40.67 11.72
CA VAL A 150 47.88 -42.06 11.68
C VAL A 150 49.01 -43.03 12.03
N GLU A 151 50.23 -42.79 11.54
CA GLU A 151 51.37 -43.69 11.76
C GLU A 151 51.79 -43.76 13.23
N HIS A 152 51.71 -42.64 13.96
CA HIS A 152 51.94 -42.66 15.40
C HIS A 152 50.89 -43.50 16.13
N GLN A 153 49.62 -43.37 15.77
CA GLN A 153 48.54 -44.20 16.32
C GLN A 153 48.75 -45.69 16.01
N LEU A 154 49.09 -46.03 14.77
CA LEU A 154 49.41 -47.40 14.37
C LEU A 154 50.62 -47.94 15.15
N SER A 155 51.65 -47.12 15.37
CA SER A 155 52.82 -47.49 16.15
C SER A 155 52.47 -47.82 17.60
N LEU A 156 51.58 -47.05 18.22
CA LEU A 156 51.12 -47.27 19.59
C LEU A 156 50.23 -48.52 19.69
N VAL A 157 49.34 -48.75 18.72
CA VAL A 157 48.54 -49.98 18.64
C VAL A 157 49.46 -51.21 18.52
N ARG A 158 50.47 -51.17 17.65
CA ARG A 158 51.46 -52.25 17.51
C ARG A 158 52.23 -52.49 18.81
N LYS A 159 52.67 -51.43 19.49
CA LYS A 159 53.38 -51.52 20.78
C LYS A 159 52.50 -52.11 21.89
N ALA A 160 51.25 -51.66 22.01
CA ALA A 160 50.29 -52.20 22.98
C ALA A 160 49.97 -53.67 22.69
N SER A 161 49.84 -54.05 21.41
CA SER A 161 49.62 -55.43 20.97
C SER A 161 50.80 -56.34 21.33
N PHE A 162 52.03 -55.84 21.22
CA PHE A 162 53.23 -56.57 21.61
C PHE A 162 53.29 -56.75 23.14
N ALA A 163 53.02 -55.69 23.91
CA ALA A 163 52.97 -55.74 25.37
C ALA A 163 51.89 -56.71 25.90
N ALA A 164 50.72 -56.76 25.24
CA ALA A 164 49.66 -57.70 25.59
C ALA A 164 50.05 -59.16 25.33
N ARG A 165 50.79 -59.45 24.26
CA ARG A 165 51.31 -60.80 23.97
C ARG A 165 52.38 -61.22 24.98
N THR A 166 53.26 -60.31 25.40
CA THR A 166 54.27 -60.60 26.43
C THR A 166 53.63 -60.81 27.81
N SER A 167 52.56 -60.08 28.16
CA SER A 167 51.80 -60.33 29.40
C SER A 167 50.96 -61.61 29.35
N ALA A 168 50.46 -62.01 28.18
CA ALA A 168 49.76 -63.28 28.00
C ALA A 168 50.72 -64.49 28.10
N LEU A 169 51.97 -64.34 27.69
CA LEU A 169 53.02 -65.36 27.85
C LEU A 169 53.49 -65.53 29.31
N SER A 170 53.23 -64.55 30.19
CA SER A 170 53.49 -64.66 31.64
C SER A 170 52.26 -65.11 32.46
N SER A 171 51.10 -65.27 31.84
CA SER A 171 49.90 -65.86 32.44
C SER A 171 49.64 -67.24 31.83
N GLY A 172 50.57 -68.17 32.03
CA GLY A 172 50.34 -69.58 31.74
C GLY A 172 49.30 -70.16 32.70
N GLY A 173 48.20 -70.67 32.14
CA GLY A 173 47.29 -71.61 32.83
C GLY A 173 45.82 -71.18 32.81
N GLY A 174 44.99 -71.80 31.97
CA GLY A 174 43.55 -71.59 32.01
C GLY A 174 42.78 -72.19 30.84
N SER A 175 42.42 -73.47 30.99
CA SER A 175 41.54 -74.29 30.17
C SER A 175 40.25 -73.60 29.63
N GLY A 176 39.90 -73.94 28.38
CA GLY A 176 38.52 -74.28 28.01
C GLY A 176 37.58 -73.13 27.66
N GLY A 177 37.31 -72.95 26.36
CA GLY A 177 36.14 -72.20 25.89
C GLY A 177 36.29 -71.66 24.48
N ARG A 178 35.71 -72.35 23.49
CA ARG A 178 35.40 -71.74 22.18
C ARG A 178 34.35 -70.66 22.42
N THR A 179 34.81 -69.43 22.61
CA THR A 179 33.98 -68.24 22.46
C THR A 179 34.68 -67.38 21.42
N VAL A 180 34.15 -67.37 20.20
CA VAL A 180 34.49 -66.38 19.17
C VAL A 180 34.12 -65.02 19.76
N THR A 181 35.10 -64.40 20.42
CA THR A 181 34.96 -63.09 21.04
C THR A 181 35.18 -62.09 19.92
N ARG A 182 34.08 -61.66 19.30
CA ARG A 182 34.06 -60.51 18.38
C ARG A 182 34.67 -59.32 19.12
N ASN A 183 35.82 -58.84 18.67
CA ASN A 183 36.48 -57.66 19.24
C ASN A 183 35.65 -56.43 18.84
N LEU A 184 35.06 -55.75 19.84
CA LEU A 184 34.18 -54.60 19.62
C LEU A 184 34.92 -53.35 20.10
N LEU A 185 35.30 -52.49 19.16
CA LEU A 185 35.62 -51.11 19.49
C LEU A 185 34.39 -50.25 19.25
N ARG A 186 34.05 -49.45 20.26
CA ARG A 186 32.90 -48.55 20.22
C ARG A 186 33.34 -47.28 19.51
N VAL A 187 32.71 -46.95 18.39
CA VAL A 187 33.05 -45.77 17.60
C VAL A 187 31.78 -45.02 17.24
N ARG A 188 31.86 -43.70 17.31
CA ARG A 188 30.93 -42.79 16.63
C ARG A 188 31.77 -42.04 15.61
N ASN A 189 31.38 -42.07 14.33
CA ASN A 189 32.14 -41.54 13.20
C ASN A 189 33.02 -40.33 13.59
N GLY A 190 34.35 -40.52 13.60
CA GLY A 190 35.34 -39.48 13.86
C GLY A 190 35.76 -39.21 15.32
N TRP A 191 35.33 -39.99 16.32
CA TRP A 191 35.65 -39.73 17.75
C TRP A 191 36.21 -40.99 18.45
N CYS A 192 37.15 -40.82 19.41
CA CYS A 192 37.77 -41.97 20.11
C CYS A 192 36.80 -42.77 21.00
N VAL A 193 37.23 -43.97 21.40
CA VAL A 193 36.50 -44.91 22.27
C VAL A 193 35.97 -44.29 23.58
N HIS A 194 36.50 -43.13 23.98
CA HIS A 194 35.85 -42.23 24.92
C HIS A 194 35.35 -41.01 24.17
N ALA A 195 34.06 -40.96 23.84
CA ALA A 195 33.44 -39.90 23.06
C ALA A 195 33.33 -38.55 23.81
N LYS A 196 34.47 -37.95 24.23
CA LYS A 196 34.59 -36.62 24.88
C LYS A 196 36.03 -36.07 24.70
N PRO A 197 36.28 -34.75 24.78
CA PRO A 197 37.56 -34.28 25.34
C PRO A 197 37.73 -34.94 26.72
N CYS A 198 38.95 -35.24 27.17
CA CYS A 198 39.15 -35.89 28.47
C CYS A 198 38.46 -35.09 29.62
N GLY A 199 37.23 -35.48 29.99
CA GLY A 199 36.39 -34.79 30.96
C GLY A 199 34.98 -34.42 30.43
N THR A 200 33.93 -34.88 31.14
CA THR A 200 32.56 -34.30 31.27
C THR A 200 31.57 -34.27 30.08
N ALA A 201 30.77 -35.35 29.89
CA ALA A 201 29.48 -35.35 29.14
C ALA A 201 28.68 -36.66 29.42
N ALA A 202 27.35 -36.67 29.51
CA ALA A 202 26.61 -37.74 30.19
C ALA A 202 25.98 -38.86 29.32
N ASP A 203 26.12 -38.88 27.99
CA ASP A 203 25.32 -39.78 27.13
C ASP A 203 26.06 -41.01 26.61
N ALA A 204 25.86 -42.17 27.26
CA ALA A 204 26.44 -43.46 26.89
C ALA A 204 25.64 -44.28 25.85
N SER A 205 24.47 -43.80 25.40
CA SER A 205 23.49 -44.59 24.62
C SER A 205 23.64 -44.53 23.09
N LYS A 206 24.61 -43.79 22.55
CA LYS A 206 24.81 -43.61 21.09
C LYS A 206 26.16 -44.14 20.61
N LEU A 207 26.48 -45.40 20.93
CA LEU A 207 27.75 -46.04 20.57
C LEU A 207 27.51 -47.21 19.60
N THR A 208 28.06 -47.13 18.39
CA THR A 208 27.97 -48.19 17.38
C THR A 208 29.23 -49.07 17.46
N PRO A 209 29.11 -50.40 17.62
CA PRO A 209 30.27 -51.27 17.57
C PRO A 209 30.81 -51.35 16.14
N VAL A 210 32.12 -51.13 15.96
CA VAL A 210 32.81 -51.38 14.69
C VAL A 210 33.51 -52.74 14.79
N PRO A 211 33.04 -53.76 14.06
CA PRO A 211 33.71 -55.04 14.02
C PRO A 211 35.02 -54.93 13.23
N TYR A 212 36.07 -55.56 13.72
CA TYR A 212 37.32 -55.74 12.99
C TYR A 212 37.91 -57.12 13.27
N GLU A 213 38.58 -57.67 12.27
CA GLU A 213 39.22 -58.98 12.36
C GLU A 213 40.74 -58.82 12.45
N GLY A 214 41.30 -59.21 13.59
CA GLY A 214 42.73 -59.18 13.87
C GLY A 214 43.37 -57.78 13.85
N GLN A 215 44.69 -57.76 14.02
CA GLN A 215 45.47 -56.51 14.04
C GLN A 215 45.42 -55.78 12.70
N ALA A 216 45.45 -56.50 11.57
CA ALA A 216 45.41 -55.92 10.24
C ALA A 216 44.08 -55.20 9.96
N GLY A 217 42.94 -55.74 10.42
CA GLY A 217 41.63 -55.10 10.30
C GLY A 217 41.53 -53.82 11.13
N LEU A 218 42.12 -53.81 12.33
CA LEU A 218 42.20 -52.63 13.18
C LEU A 218 43.05 -51.52 12.53
N GLU A 219 44.24 -51.88 12.02
CA GLU A 219 45.13 -50.95 11.34
C GLU A 219 44.48 -50.39 10.06
N ALA A 220 43.73 -51.20 9.31
CA ALA A 220 42.99 -50.77 8.13
C ALA A 220 41.90 -49.73 8.47
N LEU A 221 41.18 -49.90 9.57
CA LEU A 221 40.17 -48.94 10.04
C LEU A 221 40.77 -47.61 10.51
N ILE A 222 41.96 -47.65 11.12
CA ILE A 222 42.68 -46.44 11.52
C ILE A 222 43.24 -45.72 10.29
N ARG A 223 43.78 -46.46 9.30
CA ARG A 223 44.27 -45.90 8.03
C ARG A 223 43.18 -45.29 7.17
N SER A 224 42.00 -45.91 7.13
CA SER A 224 40.84 -45.35 6.44
C SER A 224 40.17 -44.20 7.20
N GLN A 225 40.74 -43.80 8.35
CA GLN A 225 40.20 -42.77 9.25
C GLN A 225 38.78 -43.09 9.75
N GLY A 226 38.32 -44.34 9.61
CA GLY A 226 37.06 -44.82 10.14
C GLY A 226 37.07 -45.01 11.66
N LEU A 227 38.26 -45.05 12.27
CA LEU A 227 38.48 -45.18 13.71
C LEU A 227 39.66 -44.30 14.16
N TYR A 228 39.42 -43.43 15.15
CA TYR A 228 40.47 -42.63 15.79
C TYR A 228 40.66 -43.07 17.25
N LEU A 229 41.90 -43.16 17.73
CA LEU A 229 42.20 -43.55 19.11
C LEU A 229 42.89 -42.39 19.85
N CYS A 230 42.31 -41.93 20.95
CA CYS A 230 42.92 -40.88 21.77
C CYS A 230 44.07 -41.45 22.63
N CYS A 231 45.02 -40.58 23.02
CA CYS A 231 46.21 -40.95 23.78
C CYS A 231 45.91 -41.75 25.05
N THR A 232 44.80 -41.46 25.74
CA THR A 232 44.36 -42.20 26.94
C THR A 232 43.91 -43.62 26.63
N CYS A 233 43.16 -43.85 25.53
CA CYS A 233 42.80 -45.22 25.15
C CYS A 233 44.05 -46.00 24.71
N LEU A 234 44.96 -45.34 23.98
CA LEU A 234 46.21 -45.94 23.53
C LEU A 234 47.10 -46.33 24.73
N ALA A 235 47.16 -45.48 25.76
CA ALA A 235 47.90 -45.75 26.99
C ALA A 235 47.29 -46.88 27.83
N ASN A 236 45.95 -46.94 27.93
CA ASN A 236 45.26 -47.94 28.76
C ASN A 236 45.14 -49.31 28.09
N GLY A 237 45.60 -49.48 26.84
CA GLY A 237 45.53 -50.75 26.13
C GLY A 237 44.11 -51.31 26.01
N SER A 238 43.08 -50.45 25.98
CA SER A 238 41.66 -50.85 25.96
C SER A 238 41.21 -51.47 24.62
N PHE A 239 42.18 -51.88 23.80
CA PHE A 239 42.05 -52.57 22.53
C PHE A 239 42.51 -54.01 22.76
N LYS A 240 41.58 -54.92 23.06
CA LYS A 240 41.93 -56.35 23.13
C LYS A 240 42.03 -56.88 21.71
N ILE A 241 43.25 -57.26 21.32
CA ILE A 241 43.48 -58.19 20.22
C ILE A 241 43.51 -59.57 20.88
N LEU A 242 42.51 -60.39 20.55
CA LEU A 242 42.58 -61.83 20.75
C LEU A 242 43.05 -62.45 19.44
#